data_AF-A0A800F3Y4-F1
#
_entry.id   AF-A0A800F3Y4-F1
#
_cell.length_a   1.000
_cell.length_b   1.000
_cell.length_c   1.000
_cell.angle_alpha   90.00
_cell.angle_beta   90.00
_cell.angle_gamma   90.00
#
_symmetry.space_group_name_H-M   'P 1'
#
loop_
_entity.id
_entity.type
_entity.pdbx_description
1 polymer ?
#
loop_
_entity_poly.entity_id
_entity_poly.type
_entity_poly.pdbx_seq_one_letter_code
_entity_poly.pdbx_strand_id
1 'polypeptide(L)'
;MVGQPQIRRLYSAMRGRYFAYDLRLGVDGLVSGMAMYAEVFAQMWTASREEDWDTVRDLHGRLLVMLTCETEIPGAGRYLLQRRGIFTTRHQRGRNYSLSAVQIAEIEHNLKGLEPYLMEVPLRGA
;
A
#
# COMPACT_ATOMS: atom_id res chain seq x y z
N MET A 1 31.18 -9.90 -25.71
CA MET A 1 30.59 -9.94 -24.36
C MET A 1 29.33 -10.78 -24.42
N VAL A 2 29.47 -12.10 -24.23
CA VAL A 2 28.34 -13.05 -24.22
C VAL A 2 27.86 -13.14 -22.77
N GLY A 3 26.56 -12.95 -22.53
CA GLY A 3 25.95 -13.28 -21.23
C GLY A 3 25.52 -12.13 -20.30
N GLN A 4 25.36 -10.88 -20.78
CA GLN A 4 24.70 -9.88 -19.94
C GLN A 4 23.18 -10.13 -19.89
N PRO A 5 22.57 -10.26 -18.69
CA PRO A 5 21.13 -10.44 -18.56
C PRO A 5 20.40 -9.25 -19.15
N GLN A 6 19.45 -9.52 -20.03
CA GLN A 6 18.60 -8.49 -20.64
C GLN A 6 17.52 -8.12 -19.62
N ILE A 7 17.62 -6.91 -19.03
CA ILE A 7 16.60 -6.39 -18.13
C ILE A 7 15.35 -6.09 -18.96
N ARG A 8 14.30 -6.86 -18.75
CA ARG A 8 13.01 -6.66 -19.44
C ARG A 8 12.08 -5.71 -18.71
N ARG A 9 12.16 -5.68 -17.38
CA ARG A 9 11.26 -4.93 -16.50
C ARG A 9 12.02 -4.49 -15.25
N LEU A 10 11.74 -3.28 -14.79
CA LEU A 10 12.25 -2.72 -13.54
C LEU A 10 11.07 -2.45 -12.59
N TYR A 11 11.10 -3.03 -11.39
CA TYR A 11 10.05 -2.82 -10.41
C TYR A 11 10.57 -1.99 -9.23
N SER A 12 9.80 -0.98 -8.84
CA SER A 12 9.93 -0.31 -7.54
C SER A 12 9.74 -1.32 -6.40
N ALA A 13 10.28 -1.00 -5.23
CA ALA A 13 10.20 -1.86 -4.05
C ALA A 13 9.89 -1.06 -2.77
N MET A 14 10.43 -1.50 -1.63
CA MET A 14 10.40 -0.79 -0.36
C MET A 14 9.00 -0.38 0.09
N ARG A 15 8.03 -1.29 -0.07
CA ARG A 15 6.63 -1.11 0.33
C ARG A 15 5.90 0.03 -0.41
N GLY A 16 6.51 0.59 -1.46
CA GLY A 16 5.99 1.76 -2.18
C GLY A 16 6.42 3.09 -1.59
N ARG A 17 7.34 3.10 -0.61
CA ARG A 17 7.84 4.34 0.03
C ARG A 17 8.39 5.35 -0.96
N TYR A 18 9.00 4.91 -2.06
CA TYR A 18 9.59 5.79 -3.07
C TYR A 18 8.85 5.76 -4.40
N PHE A 19 7.65 5.16 -4.45
CA PHE A 19 7.01 4.83 -5.72
C PHE A 19 6.73 6.06 -6.59
N ALA A 20 6.36 7.21 -6.02
CA ALA A 20 6.18 8.44 -6.80
C ALA A 20 7.44 8.88 -7.54
N TYR A 21 8.61 8.77 -6.90
CA TYR A 21 9.88 9.08 -7.55
C TYR A 21 10.29 8.00 -8.54
N ASP A 22 10.14 6.73 -8.17
CA ASP A 22 10.45 5.60 -9.03
C ASP A 22 9.63 5.61 -10.33
N LEU A 23 8.36 6.04 -10.27
CA LEU A 23 7.51 6.26 -11.44
C LEU A 23 8.09 7.29 -12.41
N ARG A 24 8.73 8.36 -11.91
CA ARG A 24 9.42 9.36 -12.75
C ARG A 24 10.72 8.81 -13.36
N LEU A 25 11.33 7.81 -12.73
CA LEU A 25 12.49 7.11 -13.27
C LEU A 25 12.12 6.07 -14.34
N GLY A 26 10.84 5.82 -14.57
CA GLY A 26 10.36 4.91 -15.61
C GLY A 26 10.27 3.45 -15.17
N VAL A 27 10.03 3.18 -13.88
CA VAL A 27 9.75 1.80 -13.44
C VAL A 27 8.48 1.23 -14.10
N ASP A 28 8.48 -0.09 -14.31
CA ASP A 28 7.40 -0.87 -14.89
C ASP A 28 6.34 -1.32 -13.88
N GLY A 29 6.52 -1.00 -12.60
CA GLY A 29 5.55 -1.32 -11.56
C GLY A 29 6.15 -1.33 -10.17
N LEU A 30 5.48 -2.02 -9.24
CA LEU A 30 5.82 -2.05 -7.83
C LEU A 30 5.65 -3.45 -7.22
N VAL A 31 6.62 -3.86 -6.39
CA VAL A 31 6.51 -4.99 -5.47
C VAL A 31 6.50 -4.45 -4.03
N SER A 32 5.32 -4.32 -3.43
CA SER A 32 5.17 -3.62 -2.13
C SER A 32 5.02 -4.55 -0.92
N GLY A 33 4.36 -5.70 -1.05
CA GLY A 33 3.87 -6.46 0.11
C GLY A 33 2.78 -5.73 0.91
N MET A 34 2.24 -4.64 0.37
CA MET A 34 1.24 -3.78 1.01
C MET A 34 -0.12 -3.92 0.32
N ALA A 35 -0.65 -5.14 0.33
CA ALA A 35 -1.89 -5.48 -0.36
C ALA A 35 -3.12 -4.68 0.13
N MET A 36 -3.09 -4.20 1.38
CA MET A 36 -4.14 -3.36 1.95
C MET A 36 -4.29 -1.99 1.26
N TYR A 37 -3.32 -1.57 0.44
CA TYR A 37 -3.34 -0.32 -0.33
C TYR A 37 -3.21 -0.55 -1.85
N ALA A 38 -3.54 -1.76 -2.34
CA ALA A 38 -3.36 -2.13 -3.74
C ALA A 38 -4.02 -1.14 -4.72
N GLU A 39 -5.20 -0.66 -4.37
CA GLU A 39 -6.00 0.27 -5.17
C GLU A 39 -5.34 1.65 -5.28
N VAL A 40 -4.67 2.10 -4.22
CA VAL A 40 -3.92 3.36 -4.21
C VAL A 40 -2.72 3.26 -5.14
N PHE A 41 -1.98 2.14 -5.11
CA PHE A 41 -0.87 1.91 -6.04
C PHE A 41 -1.32 1.86 -7.50
N ALA A 42 -2.46 1.21 -7.77
CA ALA A 42 -3.03 1.15 -9.11
C ALA A 42 -3.39 2.55 -9.62
N GLN A 43 -4.00 3.40 -8.77
CA GLN A 43 -4.33 4.77 -9.14
C GLN A 43 -3.09 5.64 -9.34
N MET A 44 -2.06 5.51 -8.49
CA MET A 44 -0.77 6.18 -8.73
C MET A 44 -0.15 5.76 -10.07
N TRP A 45 -0.24 4.47 -10.42
CA TRP A 45 0.22 3.98 -11.71
C TRP A 45 -0.55 4.62 -12.87
N THR A 46 -1.89 4.59 -12.83
CA THR A 46 -2.74 5.20 -13.85
C THR A 46 -2.45 6.69 -14.02
N ALA A 47 -2.45 7.46 -12.93
CA ALA A 47 -2.15 8.88 -12.95
C ALA A 47 -0.76 9.17 -13.56
N SER A 48 0.24 8.34 -13.26
CA SER A 48 1.58 8.48 -13.86
C SER A 48 1.64 8.18 -15.36
N ARG A 49 0.69 7.40 -15.90
CA ARG A 49 0.56 7.17 -17.35
C ARG A 49 -0.14 8.32 -18.06
N GLU A 50 -0.96 9.05 -17.32
CA GLU A 50 -1.65 10.26 -17.77
C GLU A 50 -0.83 11.54 -17.51
N GLU A 51 0.40 11.40 -17.00
CA GLU A 51 1.28 12.50 -16.59
C GLU A 51 0.68 13.42 -15.51
N ASP A 52 -0.35 12.95 -14.78
CA ASP A 52 -0.93 13.64 -13.64
C ASP A 52 -0.09 13.42 -12.38
N TRP A 53 1.02 14.14 -12.34
CA TRP A 53 1.97 14.07 -11.23
C TRP A 53 1.45 14.71 -9.93
N ASP A 54 0.41 15.55 -10.01
CA ASP A 54 -0.22 16.13 -8.84
C ASP A 54 -1.04 15.08 -8.10
N THR A 55 -1.82 14.27 -8.81
CA THR A 55 -2.51 13.12 -8.23
C THR A 55 -1.52 12.08 -7.69
N VAL A 56 -0.42 11.79 -8.41
CA VAL A 56 0.63 10.88 -7.89
C VAL A 56 1.20 11.40 -6.57
N ARG A 57 1.51 12.69 -6.48
CA ARG A 57 2.07 13.33 -5.28
C ARG A 57 1.07 13.28 -4.11
N ASP A 58 -0.20 13.60 -4.34
CA ASP A 58 -1.23 13.61 -3.29
C ASP A 58 -1.46 12.20 -2.73
N LEU A 59 -1.67 11.21 -3.61
CA LEU A 59 -1.86 9.82 -3.21
C LEU A 59 -0.63 9.26 -2.48
N HIS A 60 0.57 9.57 -2.96
CA HIS A 60 1.80 9.12 -2.31
C HIS A 60 1.98 9.74 -0.92
N GLY A 61 1.67 11.04 -0.76
CA GLY A 61 1.72 11.72 0.53
C GLY A 61 0.81 11.06 1.56
N ARG A 62 -0.45 10.77 1.19
CA ARG A 62 -1.41 10.05 2.04
C ARG A 62 -0.94 8.63 2.36
N LEU A 63 -0.40 7.92 1.37
CA LEU A 63 0.16 6.59 1.56
C LEU A 63 1.34 6.59 2.56
N LEU A 64 2.23 7.59 2.51
CA LEU A 64 3.38 7.67 3.41
C LEU A 64 2.97 7.75 4.89
N VAL A 65 1.84 8.40 5.20
CA VAL A 65 1.28 8.41 6.56
C VAL A 65 0.91 6.99 6.99
N MET A 66 0.28 6.22 6.10
CA MET A 66 -0.06 4.83 6.38
C MET A 66 1.17 3.93 6.48
N LEU A 67 2.20 4.13 5.65
CA LEU A 67 3.47 3.38 5.77
C LEU A 67 4.20 3.71 7.08
N THR A 68 4.00 4.91 7.64
CA THR A 68 4.48 5.27 8.98
C THR A 68 3.73 4.46 10.04
N CYS A 69 2.40 4.38 9.95
CA CYS A 69 1.61 3.50 10.83
C CYS A 69 2.08 2.03 10.76
N GLU A 70 2.36 1.50 9.56
CA GLU A 70 2.88 0.14 9.40
C GLU A 70 4.26 -0.06 10.06
N THR A 71 5.07 0.99 10.15
CA THR A 71 6.41 0.94 10.73
C THR A 71 6.33 1.01 12.25
N GLU A 72 5.53 1.95 12.78
CA GLU A 72 5.46 2.26 14.21
C GLU A 72 4.45 1.39 14.98
N ILE A 73 3.48 0.78 14.29
CA ILE A 73 2.42 -0.02 14.90
C ILE A 73 2.48 -1.46 14.34
N PRO A 74 3.26 -2.36 14.99
CA PRO A 74 3.36 -3.74 14.55
C PRO A 74 1.99 -4.43 14.47
N GLY A 75 1.61 -4.86 13.27
CA GLY A 75 0.34 -5.53 13.00
C GLY A 75 -0.74 -4.65 12.36
N ALA A 76 -0.48 -3.35 12.14
CA ALA A 76 -1.41 -2.44 11.47
C ALA A 76 -1.93 -3.00 10.13
N GLY A 77 -1.04 -3.53 9.29
CA GLY A 77 -1.45 -4.03 7.97
C GLY A 77 -2.36 -5.25 8.05
N ARG A 78 -2.16 -6.12 9.03
CA ARG A 78 -3.03 -7.28 9.27
C ARG A 78 -4.38 -6.85 9.82
N TYR A 79 -4.37 -5.85 10.70
CA TYR A 79 -5.60 -5.22 11.15
C TYR A 79 -6.38 -4.63 9.98
N LEU A 80 -5.74 -3.88 9.08
CA LEU A 80 -6.40 -3.29 7.91
C LEU A 80 -6.93 -4.35 6.94
N LEU A 81 -6.18 -5.41 6.67
CA LEU A 81 -6.67 -6.53 5.85
C LEU A 81 -7.92 -7.18 6.44
N GLN A 82 -8.00 -7.31 7.77
CA GLN A 82 -9.19 -7.81 8.45
C GLN A 82 -10.34 -6.79 8.45
N ARG A 83 -10.03 -5.54 8.79
CA ARG A 83 -10.96 -4.40 8.85
C ARG A 83 -11.64 -4.13 7.53
N ARG A 84 -10.92 -4.32 6.41
CA ARG A 84 -11.43 -4.21 5.03
C ARG A 84 -12.19 -5.46 4.56
N GLY A 85 -12.31 -6.51 5.39
CA GLY A 85 -12.98 -7.76 5.00
C GLY A 85 -12.21 -8.64 4.01
N ILE A 86 -10.96 -8.27 3.66
CA ILE A 86 -10.10 -9.05 2.76
C ILE A 86 -9.73 -10.39 3.42
N PHE A 87 -9.36 -10.33 4.70
CA PHE A 87 -9.09 -11.50 5.53
C PHE A 87 -10.11 -11.62 6.67
N THR A 88 -10.42 -12.85 7.06
CA THR A 88 -11.29 -13.12 8.21
C THR A 88 -10.55 -12.98 9.55
N THR A 89 -9.21 -13.06 9.53
CA THR A 89 -8.37 -13.03 10.72
C THR A 89 -7.09 -12.23 10.51
N ARG A 90 -6.59 -11.64 11.61
CA ARG A 90 -5.29 -10.97 11.68
C ARG A 90 -4.15 -11.84 12.24
N HIS A 91 -4.39 -13.15 12.45
CA HIS A 91 -3.39 -14.04 13.04
C HIS A 91 -2.13 -14.20 12.17
N GLN A 92 -0.98 -14.33 12.82
CA GLN A 92 0.30 -14.69 12.22
C GLN A 92 0.90 -15.89 12.96
N ARG A 93 1.42 -16.87 12.23
CA ARG A 93 2.16 -17.97 12.86
C ARG A 93 3.41 -17.44 13.55
N GLY A 94 3.66 -17.87 14.77
CA GLY A 94 4.86 -17.52 15.55
C GLY A 94 4.95 -16.07 16.02
N ARG A 95 3.90 -15.25 15.84
CA ARG A 95 3.86 -13.87 16.34
C ARG A 95 2.44 -13.44 16.66
N ASN A 96 2.25 -12.88 17.85
CA ASN A 96 0.98 -12.31 18.27
C ASN A 96 1.08 -10.78 18.26
N TYR A 97 0.06 -10.12 17.69
CA TYR A 97 -0.04 -8.67 17.68
C TYR A 97 -1.33 -8.27 18.41
N SER A 98 -1.17 -7.52 19.49
CA SER A 98 -2.28 -6.85 20.18
C SER A 98 -2.16 -5.35 19.95
N LEU A 99 -3.21 -4.75 19.41
CA LEU A 99 -3.28 -3.30 19.22
C LEU A 99 -4.05 -2.67 20.38
N SER A 100 -3.50 -1.61 20.95
CA SER A 100 -4.20 -0.75 21.92
C SER A 100 -5.29 0.07 21.24
N ALA A 101 -6.22 0.61 22.03
CA ALA A 101 -7.26 1.50 21.52
C ALA A 101 -6.68 2.75 20.81
N VAL A 102 -5.61 3.33 21.36
CA VAL A 102 -4.93 4.50 20.77
C VAL A 102 -4.30 4.15 19.42
N GLN A 103 -3.64 3.00 19.31
CA GLN A 103 -3.06 2.54 18.04
C GLN A 103 -4.14 2.30 16.97
N ILE A 104 -5.28 1.72 17.34
CA ILE A 104 -6.40 1.54 16.42
C ILE A 104 -6.97 2.90 15.99
N ALA A 105 -7.15 3.84 16.92
CA ALA A 105 -7.63 5.18 16.61
C ALA A 105 -6.70 5.92 15.65
N GLU A 106 -5.38 5.80 15.82
CA GLU A 106 -4.38 6.39 14.93
C GLU A 106 -4.47 5.80 13.51
N ILE A 107 -4.56 4.47 13.39
CA ILE A 107 -4.71 3.79 12.11
C ILE A 107 -5.98 4.24 11.39
N GLU A 108 -7.13 4.22 12.08
CA GLU A 108 -8.41 4.60 11.48
C GLU A 108 -8.47 6.09 11.15
N HIS A 109 -7.85 6.96 11.96
CA HIS A 109 -7.77 8.40 11.67
C HIS A 109 -7.02 8.66 10.36
N ASN A 110 -5.85 8.07 10.20
CA ASN A 110 -5.01 8.26 9.02
C ASN A 110 -5.60 7.57 7.77
N LEU A 111 -6.29 6.44 7.95
CA LEU A 111 -6.94 5.71 6.85
C LEU A 111 -7.97 6.56 6.10
N LYS A 112 -8.66 7.49 6.78
CA LYS A 112 -9.62 8.42 6.15
C LYS A 112 -9.05 9.16 4.95
N GLY A 113 -7.74 9.45 4.96
CA GLY A 113 -7.07 10.07 3.85
C GLY A 113 -7.08 9.22 2.57
N LEU A 114 -7.12 7.89 2.71
CA LEU A 114 -7.12 6.93 1.61
C LEU A 114 -8.50 6.32 1.31
N GLU A 115 -9.48 6.40 2.22
CA GLU A 115 -10.81 5.80 2.04
C GLU A 115 -11.46 6.09 0.67
N PRO A 116 -11.44 7.32 0.12
CA PRO A 116 -12.05 7.60 -1.19
C PRO A 116 -11.43 6.82 -2.36
N TYR A 117 -10.22 6.30 -2.16
CA TYR A 117 -9.44 5.59 -3.17
C TYR A 117 -9.42 4.08 -2.95
N LEU A 118 -10.09 3.58 -1.89
CA LEU A 118 -10.19 2.16 -1.61
C LEU A 118 -11.52 1.64 -2.13
N MET A 119 -11.47 0.51 -2.85
CA MET A 119 -12.68 -0.19 -3.24
C MET A 119 -13.34 -0.83 -2.02
N GLU A 120 -14.67 -0.78 -1.98
CA GLU A 120 -15.46 -1.61 -1.08
C GLU A 120 -15.26 -3.07 -1.46
N VAL A 121 -14.94 -3.88 -0.45
CA VAL A 121 -14.78 -5.32 -0.63
C VAL A 121 -16.16 -5.96 -0.46
N PRO A 122 -16.69 -6.66 -1.47
CA PRO A 122 -17.98 -7.33 -1.35
C PRO A 122 -17.97 -8.30 -0.18
N LEU A 123 -19.05 -8.29 0.62
CA LEU A 123 -19.24 -9.29 1.67
C LEU A 123 -19.29 -10.68 1.02
N ARG A 124 -18.49 -11.62 1.53
CA ARG A 124 -18.54 -13.01 1.07
C ARG A 124 -19.89 -13.61 1.48
N GLY A 125 -20.77 -13.90 0.50
CA GLY A 125 -22.02 -14.65 0.71
C GLY A 125 -23.33 -13.92 0.39
N ALA A 126 -23.32 -12.91 -0.49
CA ALA A 126 -24.54 -12.45 -1.17
C ALA A 126 -24.90 -13.39 -2.34
#